data_AF-A0A2R7KEH7-F1
#
_entry.id   AF-A0A2R7KEH7-F1
#
_cell.length_a   1.000
_cell.length_b   1.000
_cell.length_c   1.000
_cell.angle_alpha   90.00
_cell.angle_beta   90.00
_cell.angle_gamma   90.00
#
_symmetry.space_group_name_H-M   'P 1'
#
loop_
_entity.id
_entity.type
_entity.pdbx_description
1 polymer ?
#
loop_
_entity_poly.entity_id
_entity_poly.type
_entity_poly.pdbx_seq_one_letter_code
_entity_poly.pdbx_strand_id
1 'polypeptide(L)'
;MNSTLNFPLKVWLTSIFIGPLFLLLNASNNNAVMFNTDITQIIDYVFSKDFAIYYLVAIGVGGACSMPCFLLLWLCYVLLGKTSLSALSIRGLLILFSMLCSIGIFMLFSMSDLEHFWNMGNIVMMASYALPLLIGLLIYKMHSRKQLTSSEEQESQPAQEG
;
A
#
# COMPACT_ATOMS: atom_id res chain seq x y z
N MET A 1 -17.06 -9.54 9.49
CA MET A 1 -15.72 -8.94 9.27
C MET A 1 -15.92 -7.43 9.19
N ASN A 2 -15.25 -6.66 10.05
CA ASN A 2 -15.52 -5.23 10.27
C ASN A 2 -15.44 -4.44 8.94
N SER A 3 -16.55 -3.86 8.47
CA SER A 3 -16.66 -3.30 7.10
C SER A 3 -15.67 -2.16 6.85
N THR A 4 -15.27 -1.49 7.94
CA THR A 4 -14.31 -0.38 7.97
C THR A 4 -12.87 -0.79 7.66
N LEU A 5 -12.54 -2.07 7.86
CA LEU A 5 -11.19 -2.59 7.68
C LEU A 5 -10.95 -3.12 6.25
N ASN A 6 -12.01 -3.56 5.57
CA ASN A 6 -11.92 -4.17 4.24
C ASN A 6 -11.26 -3.28 3.19
N PHE A 7 -11.61 -1.99 3.16
CA PHE A 7 -11.04 -1.06 2.20
C PHE A 7 -9.53 -0.81 2.44
N PRO A 8 -9.10 -0.32 3.63
CA PRO A 8 -7.67 -0.05 3.87
C PRO A 8 -6.82 -1.33 3.83
N LEU A 9 -7.36 -2.48 4.24
CA LEU A 9 -6.65 -3.75 4.18
C LEU A 9 -6.35 -4.15 2.73
N LYS A 10 -7.33 -4.05 1.82
CA LYS A 10 -7.11 -4.34 0.40
C LYS A 10 -6.06 -3.42 -0.22
N VAL A 11 -6.14 -2.12 0.07
CA VAL A 11 -5.15 -1.13 -0.40
C VAL A 11 -3.74 -1.49 0.08
N TRP A 12 -3.59 -1.79 1.36
CA TRP A 12 -2.31 -2.14 1.95
C TRP A 12 -1.73 -3.44 1.42
N LEU A 13 -2.54 -4.51 1.35
CA LEU A 13 -2.11 -5.80 0.79
C LEU A 13 -1.64 -5.65 -0.67
N THR A 14 -2.34 -4.84 -1.48
CA THR A 14 -1.93 -4.57 -2.86
C THR A 14 -0.55 -3.91 -2.92
N SER A 15 -0.26 -2.96 -2.03
CA SER A 15 1.07 -2.37 -1.93
C SER A 15 2.13 -3.39 -1.49
N ILE A 16 1.82 -4.26 -0.54
CA ILE A 16 2.74 -5.31 -0.06
C ILE A 16 3.05 -6.35 -1.13
N PHE A 17 2.07 -6.78 -1.92
CA PHE A 17 2.30 -7.83 -2.91
C PHE A 17 2.88 -7.29 -4.22
N ILE A 18 2.38 -6.13 -4.67
CA ILE A 18 2.75 -5.58 -5.98
C ILE A 18 4.00 -4.69 -5.87
N GLY A 19 4.22 -4.02 -4.74
CA GLY A 19 5.37 -3.13 -4.56
C GLY A 19 6.73 -3.82 -4.67
N PRO A 20 6.97 -4.93 -3.95
CA PRO A 20 8.17 -5.74 -4.10
C PRO A 20 8.37 -6.29 -5.51
N LEU A 21 7.28 -6.58 -6.23
CA LEU A 21 7.36 -7.02 -7.63
C LEU A 21 7.95 -5.91 -8.51
N PHE A 22 7.41 -4.69 -8.41
CA PHE A 22 7.96 -3.53 -9.13
C PHE A 22 9.41 -3.25 -8.73
N LEU A 23 9.71 -3.34 -7.44
CA LEU A 23 11.05 -3.10 -6.93
C LEU A 23 12.05 -4.11 -7.51
N LEU A 24 11.76 -5.41 -7.46
CA LEU A 24 12.66 -6.46 -7.93
C LEU A 24 12.83 -6.44 -9.45
N LEU A 25 11.76 -6.16 -10.19
CA LEU A 25 11.84 -5.97 -11.64
C LEU A 25 12.71 -4.76 -12.03
N ASN A 26 12.78 -3.74 -11.17
CA ASN A 26 13.62 -2.56 -11.40
C ASN A 26 15.04 -2.72 -10.83
N ALA A 27 15.21 -3.40 -9.70
CA ALA A 27 16.50 -3.61 -9.02
C ALA A 27 17.35 -4.73 -9.66
N SER A 28 16.72 -5.71 -10.31
CA SER A 28 17.41 -6.66 -11.19
C SER A 28 18.11 -5.97 -12.38
N ASN A 29 17.83 -4.68 -12.60
CA ASN A 29 18.21 -3.90 -13.77
C ASN A 29 19.19 -2.79 -13.39
N ASN A 30 20.40 -3.14 -12.95
CA ASN A 30 21.53 -2.19 -12.93
C ASN A 30 21.85 -1.59 -14.33
N ASN A 31 21.13 -1.99 -15.37
CA ASN A 31 20.98 -1.24 -16.61
C ASN A 31 19.48 -1.10 -16.93
N ALA A 32 19.05 0.10 -17.32
CA ALA A 32 17.70 0.41 -17.75
C ALA A 32 17.33 -0.34 -19.05
N VAL A 33 16.94 -1.61 -18.93
CA VAL A 33 16.66 -2.48 -20.08
C VAL A 33 15.23 -3.04 -20.05
N MET A 34 14.27 -2.42 -19.35
CA MET A 34 12.86 -2.79 -19.53
C MET A 34 12.36 -2.52 -20.98
N PHE A 35 13.13 -1.76 -21.77
CA PHE A 35 12.84 -1.48 -23.18
C PHE A 35 13.77 -2.19 -24.19
N ASN A 36 14.72 -3.03 -23.75
CA ASN A 36 15.71 -3.64 -24.66
C ASN A 36 16.16 -5.07 -24.27
N THR A 37 15.53 -5.69 -23.27
CA THR A 37 15.83 -7.08 -22.85
C THR A 37 14.77 -7.99 -23.45
N ASP A 38 15.19 -9.13 -23.99
CA ASP A 38 14.27 -10.15 -24.44
C ASP A 38 13.31 -10.57 -23.32
N ILE A 39 12.02 -10.60 -23.63
CA ILE A 39 10.93 -10.92 -22.69
C ILE A 39 11.17 -12.27 -22.00
N THR A 40 11.82 -13.22 -22.69
CA THR A 40 12.20 -14.53 -22.15
C THR A 40 13.16 -14.45 -20.97
N GLN A 41 14.14 -13.54 -20.97
CA GLN A 41 15.07 -13.39 -19.84
C GLN A 41 14.37 -12.82 -18.60
N ILE A 42 13.40 -11.93 -18.79
CA ILE A 42 12.56 -11.41 -17.71
C ILE A 42 11.71 -12.54 -17.12
N ILE A 43 11.13 -13.38 -17.97
CA ILE A 43 10.33 -14.54 -17.55
C ILE A 43 11.20 -15.51 -16.75
N ASP A 44 12.35 -15.90 -17.27
CA ASP A 44 13.26 -16.86 -16.60
C ASP A 44 13.71 -16.33 -15.23
N TYR A 45 13.97 -15.03 -15.11
CA TYR A 45 14.30 -14.40 -13.85
C TYR A 45 13.13 -14.43 -12.85
N VAL A 46 11.92 -14.07 -13.27
CA VAL A 46 10.72 -14.06 -12.40
C VAL A 46 10.39 -15.47 -11.88
N PHE A 47 10.66 -16.51 -12.67
CA PHE A 47 10.47 -17.91 -12.26
C PHE A 47 11.70 -18.54 -11.59
N SER A 48 12.77 -17.77 -11.36
CA SER A 48 13.95 -18.26 -10.67
C SER A 48 13.70 -18.46 -9.16
N LYS A 49 14.43 -19.41 -8.57
CA LYS A 49 14.39 -19.64 -7.12
C LYS A 49 14.84 -18.42 -6.33
N ASP A 50 15.84 -17.70 -6.85
CA ASP A 50 16.40 -16.52 -6.19
C ASP A 50 15.35 -15.40 -6.13
N PHE A 51 14.66 -15.13 -7.24
CA PHE A 51 13.57 -14.17 -7.27
C PHE A 51 12.48 -14.51 -6.26
N ALA A 52 12.04 -15.77 -6.21
CA ALA A 52 11.02 -16.21 -5.27
C ALA A 52 11.45 -15.98 -3.81
N ILE A 53 12.70 -16.27 -3.46
CA ILE A 53 13.23 -16.05 -2.11
C ILE A 53 13.28 -14.55 -1.78
N TYR A 54 13.86 -13.73 -2.65
CA TYR A 54 13.95 -12.28 -2.45
C TYR A 54 12.57 -11.62 -2.38
N TYR A 55 11.62 -12.07 -3.20
CA TYR A 55 10.25 -11.59 -3.20
C TYR A 55 9.54 -11.90 -1.88
N LEU A 56 9.65 -13.14 -1.38
CA LEU A 56 9.04 -13.52 -0.11
C LEU A 56 9.66 -12.76 1.08
N VAL A 57 10.98 -12.55 1.08
CA VAL A 57 11.66 -11.74 2.10
C VAL A 57 11.18 -10.29 2.02
N ALA A 58 11.09 -9.71 0.83
CA ALA A 58 10.64 -8.34 0.63
C ALA A 58 9.17 -8.14 1.05
N ILE A 59 8.28 -9.11 0.78
CA ILE A 59 6.91 -9.10 1.30
C ILE A 59 6.91 -9.15 2.83
N GLY A 60 7.68 -10.05 3.43
CA GLY A 60 7.69 -10.23 4.89
C GLY A 60 8.21 -8.98 5.62
N VAL A 61 9.38 -8.50 5.21
CA VAL A 61 10.00 -7.30 5.80
C VAL A 61 9.19 -6.05 5.48
N GLY A 62 8.81 -5.85 4.21
CA GLY A 62 8.01 -4.70 3.78
C GLY A 62 6.63 -4.67 4.44
N GLY A 63 5.99 -5.83 4.62
CA GLY A 63 4.74 -5.96 5.34
C GLY A 63 4.87 -5.59 6.81
N ALA A 64 5.88 -6.11 7.51
CA ALA A 64 6.12 -5.77 8.92
C ALA A 64 6.44 -4.28 9.10
N CYS A 65 7.30 -3.71 8.26
CA CYS A 65 7.71 -2.30 8.34
C CYS A 65 6.58 -1.33 7.97
N SER A 66 5.65 -1.72 7.09
CA SER A 66 4.52 -0.88 6.67
C SER A 66 3.26 -1.03 7.55
N MET A 67 3.23 -1.99 8.47
CA MET A 67 2.11 -2.23 9.38
C MET A 67 1.69 -0.98 10.18
N PRO A 68 2.59 -0.14 10.73
CA PRO A 68 2.20 1.09 11.40
C PRO A 68 1.47 2.07 10.47
N CYS A 69 1.87 2.13 9.19
CA CYS A 69 1.23 3.00 8.22
C CYS A 69 -0.14 2.48 7.78
N PHE A 70 -0.33 1.16 7.74
CA PHE A 70 -1.66 0.56 7.59
C PHE A 70 -2.59 0.96 8.73
N LEU A 71 -2.13 0.84 9.98
CA LEU A 71 -2.95 1.20 11.15
C LEU A 71 -3.35 2.68 11.12
N LEU A 72 -2.41 3.55 10.76
CA LEU A 72 -2.66 4.98 10.57
C LEU A 72 -3.64 5.26 9.42
N LEU A 73 -3.49 4.57 8.28
CA LEU A 73 -4.41 4.69 7.15
C LEU A 73 -5.83 4.27 7.53
N TRP A 74 -5.97 3.14 8.23
CA TRP A 74 -7.26 2.66 8.72
C TRP A 74 -7.88 3.65 9.71
N LEU A 75 -7.11 4.14 10.68
CA LEU A 75 -7.57 5.16 11.62
C LEU A 75 -8.03 6.44 10.90
N CYS A 76 -7.25 6.92 9.93
CA CYS A 76 -7.59 8.07 9.10
C CYS A 76 -8.90 7.83 8.33
N TYR A 77 -9.07 6.64 7.73
CA TYR A 77 -10.30 6.27 7.03
C TYR A 77 -11.52 6.25 7.96
N VAL A 78 -11.39 5.69 9.16
CA VAL A 78 -12.47 5.65 10.17
C VAL A 78 -12.85 7.07 10.60
N LEU A 79 -11.88 7.93 10.88
CA LEU A 79 -12.13 9.32 11.27
C LEU A 79 -12.79 10.12 10.14
N LEU A 80 -12.27 10.00 8.91
CA LEU A 80 -12.83 10.69 7.75
C LEU A 80 -14.24 10.18 7.40
N GLY A 81 -14.53 8.90 7.62
CA GLY A 81 -15.86 8.32 7.43
C GLY A 81 -16.94 8.95 8.33
N LYS A 82 -16.56 9.53 9.47
CA LYS A 82 -17.47 10.24 10.38
C LYS A 82 -17.77 11.68 9.91
N THR A 83 -16.93 12.25 9.05
CA THR A 83 -17.12 13.62 8.53
C THR A 83 -18.23 13.71 7.47
N SER A 84 -18.65 14.92 7.13
CA SER A 84 -19.61 15.21 6.05
C SER A 84 -18.96 15.32 4.66
N LEU A 85 -17.68 14.96 4.55
CA LEU A 85 -16.92 15.09 3.30
C LEU A 85 -17.44 14.15 2.22
N SER A 86 -17.31 14.59 0.96
CA SER A 86 -17.61 13.75 -0.19
C SER A 86 -16.65 12.55 -0.24
N ALA A 87 -17.09 11.43 -0.82
CA ALA A 87 -16.23 10.26 -0.99
C ALA A 87 -14.95 10.58 -1.79
N LEU A 88 -15.03 11.51 -2.74
CA LEU A 88 -13.89 11.95 -3.54
C LEU A 88 -12.89 12.76 -2.69
N SER A 89 -13.38 13.64 -1.81
CA SER A 89 -12.55 14.39 -0.87
C SER A 89 -11.84 13.47 0.13
N ILE A 90 -12.55 12.46 0.65
CA ILE A 90 -11.95 11.45 1.55
C ILE A 90 -10.85 10.69 0.80
N ARG A 91 -11.07 10.27 -0.46
CA ARG A 91 -10.02 9.65 -1.28
C ARG A 91 -8.80 10.54 -1.44
N GLY A 92 -9.00 11.81 -1.78
CA GLY A 92 -7.90 12.77 -1.93
C GLY A 92 -7.06 12.92 -0.66
N LEU A 93 -7.73 13.00 0.51
CA LEU A 93 -7.04 13.07 1.80
C LEU A 93 -6.29 11.78 2.14
N LEU A 94 -6.87 10.62 1.87
CA LEU A 94 -6.20 9.33 2.08
C LEU A 94 -4.99 9.15 1.17
N ILE A 95 -5.08 9.61 -0.08
CA ILE A 95 -3.96 9.64 -1.03
C ILE A 95 -2.82 10.49 -0.48
N LEU A 96 -3.12 11.74 -0.11
CA LEU A 96 -2.12 12.67 0.43
C LEU A 96 -1.48 12.10 1.70
N PHE A 97 -2.29 11.58 2.62
CA PHE A 97 -1.83 10.98 3.86
C PHE A 97 -0.91 9.78 3.61
N SER A 98 -1.27 8.90 2.68
CA SER A 98 -0.48 7.71 2.39
C SER A 98 0.84 8.03 1.70
N MET A 99 0.86 9.05 0.84
CA MET A 99 2.10 9.55 0.23
C MET A 99 3.05 10.10 1.30
N LEU A 100 2.54 10.89 2.24
CA LEU A 100 3.33 11.42 3.36
C LEU A 100 3.85 10.30 4.27
N CYS A 101 3.02 9.30 4.59
CA CYS A 101 3.45 8.14 5.36
C CYS A 101 4.56 7.36 4.65
N SER A 102 4.42 7.15 3.34
CA SER A 102 5.44 6.45 2.55
C SER A 102 6.77 7.19 2.60
N ILE A 103 6.77 8.50 2.29
CA ILE A 103 7.97 9.35 2.37
C ILE A 103 8.57 9.32 3.79
N GLY A 104 7.73 9.42 4.82
CA GLY A 104 8.15 9.40 6.22
C GLY A 104 8.84 8.09 6.63
N ILE A 105 8.31 6.93 6.22
CA ILE A 105 8.96 5.63 6.45
C ILE A 105 10.34 5.63 5.81
N PHE A 106 10.44 6.01 4.54
CA PHE A 106 11.71 6.02 3.84
C PHE A 106 12.72 7.00 4.46
N MET A 107 12.27 8.19 4.88
CA MET A 107 13.13 9.12 5.61
C MET A 107 13.64 8.54 6.94
N LEU A 108 12.79 7.84 7.69
CA LEU A 108 13.18 7.19 8.95
C LEU A 108 14.25 6.11 8.73
N PHE A 109 14.13 5.33 7.66
CA PHE A 109 15.13 4.30 7.32
C PHE A 109 16.40 4.87 6.67
N SER A 110 16.33 6.05 6.05
CA SER A 110 17.46 6.74 5.42
C SER A 110 18.08 7.84 6.29
N MET A 111 17.80 7.88 7.60
CA MET A 111 18.31 8.89 8.54
C MET A 111 19.84 9.04 8.52
N SER A 112 20.58 8.00 8.12
CA SER A 112 22.06 8.05 8.01
C SER A 112 22.57 8.73 6.74
N ASP A 113 21.76 8.85 5.68
CA ASP A 113 22.17 9.33 4.33
C ASP A 113 21.18 10.38 3.78
N LEU A 114 20.74 11.31 4.63
CA LEU A 114 19.81 12.38 4.25
C LEU A 114 20.31 13.25 3.09
N GLU A 115 21.63 13.47 2.97
CA GLU A 115 22.24 14.21 1.85
C GLU A 115 21.98 13.52 0.49
N HIS A 116 21.87 12.19 0.48
CA HIS A 116 21.63 11.39 -0.71
C HIS A 116 20.20 10.81 -0.75
N PHE A 117 19.29 11.32 0.07
CA PHE A 117 17.93 10.81 0.18
C PHE A 117 17.21 10.81 -1.17
N TRP A 118 17.41 11.86 -1.97
CA TRP A 118 16.82 12.04 -3.30
C TRP A 118 17.56 11.31 -4.43
N ASN A 119 18.42 10.35 -4.11
CA ASN A 119 19.03 9.50 -5.14
C ASN A 119 17.95 8.71 -5.91
N MET A 120 18.18 8.48 -7.20
CA MET A 120 17.29 7.77 -8.11
C MET A 120 16.88 6.40 -7.57
N GLY A 121 17.78 5.68 -6.90
CA GLY A 121 17.46 4.39 -6.27
C GLY A 121 16.38 4.50 -5.18
N ASN A 122 16.46 5.53 -4.32
CA ASN A 122 15.47 5.78 -3.27
C ASN A 122 14.13 6.24 -3.87
N ILE A 123 14.17 7.07 -4.92
CA ILE A 123 12.96 7.51 -5.64
C ILE A 123 12.25 6.30 -6.27
N VAL A 124 13.00 5.42 -6.93
CA VAL A 124 12.48 4.17 -7.49
C VAL A 124 11.87 3.28 -6.41
N MET A 125 12.54 3.16 -5.27
CA MET A 125 12.05 2.37 -4.15
C MET A 125 10.74 2.95 -3.60
N MET A 126 10.69 4.26 -3.34
CA MET A 126 9.47 4.96 -2.91
C MET A 126 8.33 4.80 -3.90
N ALA A 127 8.60 5.02 -5.19
CA ALA A 127 7.60 4.91 -6.25
C ALA A 127 7.04 3.49 -6.39
N SER A 128 7.89 2.46 -6.21
CA SER A 128 7.48 1.06 -6.30
C SER A 128 6.42 0.70 -5.24
N TYR A 129 6.45 1.30 -4.05
CA TYR A 129 5.44 1.07 -3.02
C TYR A 129 4.28 2.06 -3.09
N ALA A 130 4.55 3.32 -3.45
CA ALA A 130 3.54 4.38 -3.53
C ALA A 130 2.56 4.17 -4.69
N LEU A 131 3.03 3.75 -5.88
CA LEU A 131 2.17 3.57 -7.05
C LEU A 131 1.08 2.51 -6.84
N PRO A 132 1.38 1.27 -6.40
CA PRO A 132 0.34 0.29 -6.10
C PRO A 132 -0.63 0.74 -5.02
N LEU A 133 -0.16 1.51 -4.04
CA LEU A 133 -1.01 2.06 -2.98
C LEU A 133 -1.99 3.10 -3.56
N LEU A 134 -1.52 4.03 -4.38
CA LEU A 134 -2.36 5.01 -5.08
C LEU A 134 -3.39 4.33 -5.97
N ILE A 135 -2.96 3.34 -6.76
CA ILE A 135 -3.84 2.54 -7.61
C ILE A 135 -4.89 1.83 -6.76
N GLY A 136 -4.49 1.22 -5.64
CA GLY A 136 -5.42 0.58 -4.69
C GLY A 136 -6.48 1.56 -4.18
N LEU A 137 -6.10 2.76 -3.76
CA LEU A 137 -7.04 3.78 -3.27
C LEU A 137 -8.04 4.23 -4.35
N LEU A 138 -7.64 4.24 -5.62
CA LEU A 138 -8.49 4.62 -6.74
C LEU A 138 -9.43 3.50 -7.18
N ILE A 139 -8.91 2.27 -7.29
CA ILE A 139 -9.63 1.10 -7.81
C ILE A 139 -10.59 0.53 -6.76
N TYR A 140 -10.16 0.38 -5.50
CA TYR A 140 -11.01 -0.26 -4.50
C TYR A 140 -12.20 0.61 -4.12
N LYS A 141 -13.39 -0.01 -4.11
CA LYS A 141 -14.62 0.66 -3.70
C LYS A 141 -14.60 0.94 -2.20
N MET A 142 -14.74 2.20 -1.82
CA MET A 142 -14.95 2.60 -0.43
C MET A 142 -16.39 2.30 -0.04
N HIS A 143 -16.59 1.77 1.16
CA HIS A 143 -17.93 1.74 1.74
C HIS A 143 -18.33 3.18 2.11
N SER A 144 -19.45 3.65 1.56
CA SER A 144 -20.00 4.96 1.86
C SER A 144 -20.82 4.93 3.15
N ARG A 145 -20.93 6.09 3.80
CA ARG A 145 -21.57 6.38 5.09
C ARG A 145 -22.84 5.57 5.40
N LYS A 146 -23.73 5.37 4.42
CA LYS A 146 -25.00 4.63 4.58
C LYS A 146 -24.82 3.15 4.97
N GLN A 147 -23.69 2.51 4.65
CA GLN A 147 -23.42 1.11 4.98
C GLN A 147 -22.63 0.93 6.29
N LEU A 148 -21.89 1.95 6.76
CA LEU A 148 -21.17 1.86 8.02
C LEU A 148 -22.13 1.97 9.22
N THR A 149 -23.03 2.95 9.20
CA THR A 149 -24.02 3.14 10.28
C THR A 149 -25.01 1.98 10.37
N SER A 150 -25.42 1.39 9.24
CA SER A 150 -26.31 0.21 9.26
C SER A 150 -25.62 -1.04 9.83
N SER A 151 -24.29 -1.16 9.68
CA SER A 151 -23.52 -2.28 10.23
C SER A 151 -23.31 -2.10 11.74
N GLU A 152 -23.05 -0.88 12.21
CA GLU A 152 -22.94 -0.56 13.64
C GLU A 152 -24.30 -0.68 14.36
N GLU A 153 -25.42 -0.26 13.73
CA GLU A 153 -26.77 -0.44 14.29
C GLU A 153 -27.18 -1.92 14.40
N GLN A 154 -26.76 -2.78 13.46
CA GLN A 154 -27.01 -4.22 13.54
C GLN A 154 -26.14 -4.94 14.58
N GLU A 155 -24.90 -4.48 14.84
CA GLU A 155 -24.03 -5.06 15.88
C GLU A 155 -24.38 -4.56 17.29
N SER A 156 -25.12 -3.44 17.41
CA SER A 156 -25.49 -2.82 18.69
C SER A 156 -26.84 -3.26 19.24
N GLN A 157 -27.66 -4.00 18.47
CA GLN A 157 -28.87 -4.61 19.00
C GLN A 157 -28.49 -5.87 19.79
N PRO A 158 -28.65 -5.90 21.13
CA PRO A 158 -28.52 -7.15 21.85
C PRO A 158 -29.56 -8.11 21.28
N ALA A 159 -29.20 -9.38 21.16
CA ALA A 159 -30.11 -10.46 20.79
C ALA A 159 -31.34 -10.42 21.71
N GLN A 160 -32.38 -9.71 21.28
CA GLN A 160 -33.70 -9.78 21.85
C GLN A 160 -34.50 -10.73 20.97
N GLU A 161 -34.82 -11.85 21.62
CA GLU A 161 -35.94 -12.77 21.36
C GLU A 161 -35.69 -13.93 20.39
N GLY A 162 -35.85 -15.12 20.96
CA GLY A 162 -35.77 -16.44 20.35
C GLY A 162 -35.43 -17.50 21.40
#